data_AF-A0A970I442-F1
#
_entry.id   AF-A0A970I442-F1
#
_cell.length_a   1.000
_cell.length_b   1.000
_cell.length_c   1.000
_cell.angle_alpha   90.00
_cell.angle_beta   90.00
_cell.angle_gamma   90.00
#
_symmetry.space_group_name_H-M   'P 1'
#
loop_
_entity.id
_entity.type
_entity.pdbx_description
1 polymer ?
#
loop_
_entity_poly.entity_id
_entity_poly.type
_entity_poly.pdbx_seq_one_letter_code
_entity_poly.pdbx_strand_id
1 'polypeptide(L)'
;MNELKDFQELKKQILVTYQSYYPQFPGDWKSFSSKDIRQLIDLIETELKERVSEKWIYTHLKPEANEKLPRKDMLDIFSRFSGFADWDDFRFQNRSDSEELLAKDGKLPKSKQRLLAFGLVLFAVMVTVAYTFYKKSDPKTIQIKNEFTKEPVQAVELQVFKVSKDEKIPVDVENSSFEVDTNSEKIIIESPYFETKEVEISKTDQEILIKPEDYAMVLKNFIHSDLKDWENRKEKLEKILSEDLEVILMLKENLGAEYLNKEEFSGKLIVPTSETRKMKILNLETNDKKQINFIRIQIL
;
A
#
# COMPACT_ATOMS: atom_id res chain seq x y z
N MET A 1 -42.50 -20.77 -2.63
CA MET A 1 -41.12 -20.22 -2.65
C MET A 1 -40.93 -19.47 -1.36
N ASN A 2 -39.83 -19.70 -0.63
CA ASN A 2 -39.66 -19.10 0.68
C ASN A 2 -38.41 -18.22 0.68
N GLU A 3 -38.59 -16.92 0.38
CA GLU A 3 -37.52 -15.92 0.40
C GLU A 3 -36.79 -15.87 1.76
N LEU A 4 -37.46 -16.29 2.84
CA LEU A 4 -36.82 -16.43 4.14
C LEU A 4 -35.82 -17.58 4.18
N LYS A 5 -36.03 -18.67 3.42
CA LYS A 5 -35.03 -19.74 3.29
C LYS A 5 -33.80 -19.25 2.54
N ASP A 6 -34.01 -18.51 1.44
CA ASP A 6 -32.89 -17.89 0.70
C ASP A 6 -32.10 -16.95 1.62
N PHE A 7 -32.78 -16.18 2.47
CA PHE A 7 -32.10 -15.30 3.41
C PHE A 7 -31.30 -16.06 4.48
N GLN A 8 -31.80 -17.21 4.95
CA GLN A 8 -31.03 -18.06 5.86
C GLN A 8 -29.79 -18.64 5.18
N GLU A 9 -29.84 -18.91 3.88
CA GLU A 9 -28.67 -19.35 3.13
C GLU A 9 -27.67 -18.20 2.93
N LEU A 10 -28.16 -16.99 2.63
CA LEU A 10 -27.31 -15.80 2.60
C LEU A 10 -26.59 -15.58 3.94
N LYS A 11 -27.28 -15.78 5.07
CA LYS A 11 -26.66 -15.71 6.40
C LYS A 11 -25.48 -16.66 6.56
N LYS A 12 -25.53 -17.87 5.99
CA LYS A 12 -24.41 -18.80 6.03
C LYS A 12 -23.26 -18.33 5.14
N GLN A 13 -23.57 -17.84 3.95
CA GLN A 13 -22.56 -17.32 3.02
C GLN A 13 -21.83 -16.09 3.57
N ILE A 14 -22.55 -15.18 4.23
CA ILE A 14 -21.94 -14.04 4.95
C ILE A 14 -20.96 -14.56 6.01
N LEU A 15 -21.34 -15.60 6.77
CA LEU A 15 -20.51 -16.16 7.82
C LEU A 15 -19.25 -16.84 7.26
N VAL A 16 -19.39 -17.62 6.18
CA VAL A 16 -18.27 -18.25 5.48
C VAL A 16 -17.31 -17.19 4.93
N THR A 17 -17.86 -16.14 4.32
CA THR A 17 -17.07 -15.01 3.83
C THR A 17 -16.32 -14.33 4.97
N TYR A 18 -16.99 -14.03 6.08
CA TYR A 18 -16.35 -13.44 7.27
C TYR A 18 -15.23 -14.33 7.82
N GLN A 19 -15.43 -15.65 7.88
CA GLN A 19 -14.42 -16.62 8.32
C GLN A 19 -13.21 -16.69 7.38
N SER A 20 -13.34 -16.31 6.11
CA SER A 20 -12.19 -16.20 5.20
C SER A 20 -11.26 -15.03 5.55
N TYR A 21 -11.81 -13.92 6.06
CA TYR A 21 -11.04 -12.78 6.55
C TYR A 21 -10.51 -12.99 7.97
N TYR A 22 -11.27 -13.71 8.81
CA TYR A 22 -10.91 -14.00 10.20
C TYR A 22 -10.96 -15.52 10.51
N PRO A 23 -9.98 -16.31 10.02
CA PRO A 23 -9.96 -17.76 10.20
C PRO A 23 -9.93 -18.23 11.68
N GLN A 24 -9.53 -17.34 12.59
CA GLN A 24 -9.52 -17.59 14.04
C GLN A 24 -10.91 -17.63 14.69
N PHE A 25 -11.99 -17.32 13.96
CA PHE A 25 -13.37 -17.37 14.46
C PHE A 25 -14.05 -18.69 14.04
N PRO A 26 -14.15 -19.70 14.93
CA PRO A 26 -14.80 -21.00 14.61
C PRO A 26 -16.32 -21.00 14.88
N GLY A 27 -16.91 -19.83 15.18
CA GLY A 27 -18.27 -19.72 15.71
C GLY A 27 -19.38 -19.59 14.67
N ASP A 28 -20.60 -19.45 15.17
CA ASP A 28 -21.83 -19.13 14.43
C ASP A 28 -22.40 -17.75 14.82
N TRP A 29 -23.55 -17.39 14.25
CA TRP A 29 -24.25 -16.13 14.56
C TRP A 29 -24.64 -15.95 16.04
N LYS A 30 -24.79 -17.02 16.83
CA LYS A 30 -25.08 -16.92 18.27
C LYS A 30 -23.83 -16.51 19.04
N SER A 31 -22.70 -17.12 18.70
CA SER A 31 -21.38 -16.83 19.29
C SER A 31 -20.73 -15.58 18.73
N PHE A 32 -21.30 -14.97 17.69
CA PHE A 32 -20.82 -13.73 17.07
C PHE A 32 -20.87 -12.57 18.07
N SER A 33 -19.69 -12.17 18.55
CA SER A 33 -19.53 -11.20 19.62
C SER A 33 -19.66 -9.77 19.13
N SER A 34 -19.81 -8.80 20.03
CA SER A 34 -19.86 -7.38 19.65
C SER A 34 -18.56 -6.91 18.96
N LYS A 35 -17.42 -7.56 19.25
CA LYS A 35 -16.17 -7.31 18.53
C LYS A 35 -16.27 -7.79 17.08
N ASP A 36 -16.79 -8.99 16.85
CA ASP A 36 -16.96 -9.56 15.51
C ASP A 36 -17.96 -8.75 14.67
N ILE A 37 -19.01 -8.21 15.32
CA ILE A 37 -19.98 -7.32 14.69
C ILE A 37 -19.31 -6.04 14.19
N ARG A 38 -18.44 -5.42 15.00
CA ARG A 38 -17.69 -4.23 14.57
C ARG A 38 -16.73 -4.56 13.43
N GLN A 39 -16.04 -5.69 13.52
CA GLN A 39 -15.15 -6.15 12.44
C GLN A 39 -15.89 -6.39 11.12
N LEU A 40 -17.08 -7.00 11.17
CA LEU A 40 -17.91 -7.19 9.98
C LEU A 40 -18.37 -5.85 9.38
N ILE A 41 -18.77 -4.89 10.22
CA ILE A 41 -19.15 -3.54 9.75
C ILE A 41 -17.95 -2.84 9.11
N ASP A 42 -16.78 -2.88 9.75
CA ASP A 42 -15.55 -2.26 9.26
C ASP A 42 -15.12 -2.89 7.92
N LEU A 43 -15.25 -4.21 7.76
CA LEU A 43 -15.01 -4.89 6.49
C LEU A 43 -15.95 -4.41 5.38
N ILE A 44 -17.25 -4.33 5.67
CA ILE A 44 -18.23 -3.86 4.67
C ILE A 44 -17.95 -2.40 4.29
N GLU A 45 -17.59 -1.54 5.25
CA GLU A 45 -17.25 -0.14 4.97
C GLU A 45 -15.94 -0.02 4.18
N THR A 46 -14.95 -0.89 4.43
CA THR A 46 -13.66 -0.85 3.73
C THR A 46 -13.76 -1.42 2.30
N GLU A 47 -14.39 -2.58 2.14
CA GLU A 47 -14.46 -3.31 0.86
C GLU A 47 -15.53 -2.74 -0.07
N LEU A 48 -16.72 -2.43 0.45
CA LEU A 48 -17.88 -2.01 -0.36
C LEU A 48 -18.15 -0.51 -0.30
N LYS A 49 -17.47 0.24 0.58
CA LYS A 49 -17.73 1.67 0.84
C LYS A 49 -19.17 1.97 1.24
N GLU A 50 -19.80 1.01 1.90
CA GLU A 50 -21.20 1.10 2.35
C GLU A 50 -21.31 0.95 3.86
N ARG A 51 -22.41 1.48 4.42
CA ARG A 51 -22.60 1.55 5.86
C ARG A 51 -23.72 0.64 6.33
N VAL A 52 -23.42 -0.17 7.33
CA VAL A 52 -24.37 -1.04 8.00
C VAL A 52 -24.45 -0.69 9.47
N SER A 53 -25.67 -0.52 9.99
CA SER A 53 -25.83 -0.25 11.43
C SER A 53 -25.67 -1.52 12.25
N GLU A 54 -24.97 -1.42 13.38
CA GLU A 54 -24.86 -2.51 14.37
C GLU A 54 -26.23 -3.04 14.81
N LYS A 55 -27.22 -2.15 14.99
CA LYS A 55 -28.60 -2.53 15.31
C LYS A 55 -29.20 -3.48 14.27
N TRP A 56 -28.89 -3.29 12.98
CA TRP A 56 -29.43 -4.14 11.92
C TRP A 56 -28.89 -5.56 12.04
N ILE A 57 -27.60 -5.74 12.35
CA ILE A 57 -26.98 -7.06 12.53
C ILE A 57 -27.63 -7.82 13.69
N TYR A 58 -27.85 -7.17 14.82
CA TYR A 58 -28.58 -7.78 15.94
C TYR A 58 -30.03 -8.13 15.59
N THR A 59 -30.66 -7.37 14.71
CA THR A 59 -32.08 -7.56 14.37
C THR A 59 -32.29 -8.68 13.34
N HIS A 60 -31.35 -8.88 12.40
CA HIS A 60 -31.58 -9.76 11.25
C HIS A 60 -30.58 -10.93 11.12
N LEU A 61 -29.31 -10.74 11.50
CA LEU A 61 -28.30 -11.80 11.40
C LEU A 61 -28.23 -12.63 12.68
N LYS A 62 -28.37 -12.02 13.86
CA LYS A 62 -28.28 -12.75 15.14
C LYS A 62 -29.44 -13.74 15.41
N PRO A 63 -30.71 -13.42 15.10
CA PRO A 63 -31.82 -14.34 15.37
C PRO A 63 -31.75 -15.58 14.47
N GLU A 64 -32.02 -16.77 15.02
CA GLU A 64 -32.04 -18.01 14.22
C GLU A 64 -33.13 -18.00 13.14
N ALA A 65 -34.31 -17.48 13.49
CA ALA A 65 -35.43 -17.34 12.59
C ALA A 65 -35.80 -15.86 12.43
N ASN A 66 -36.17 -15.47 11.22
CA ASN A 66 -36.65 -14.13 10.89
C ASN A 66 -38.10 -14.26 10.40
N GLU A 67 -39.00 -13.46 10.97
CA GLU A 67 -40.42 -13.43 10.54
C GLU A 67 -40.61 -12.64 9.25
N LYS A 68 -39.72 -11.67 9.00
CA LYS A 68 -39.78 -10.76 7.85
C LYS A 68 -38.43 -10.67 7.18
N LEU A 69 -38.48 -10.54 5.86
CA LEU A 69 -37.30 -10.27 5.06
C LEU A 69 -36.82 -8.83 5.34
N PRO A 70 -35.51 -8.62 5.53
CA PRO A 70 -34.95 -7.27 5.59
C PRO A 70 -35.18 -6.49 4.30
N ARG A 71 -34.97 -5.18 4.37
CA ARG A 71 -35.03 -4.30 3.19
C ARG A 71 -34.01 -4.74 2.12
N LYS A 72 -34.37 -4.54 0.84
CA LYS A 72 -33.57 -4.98 -0.30
C LYS A 72 -32.16 -4.38 -0.32
N ASP A 73 -32.02 -3.10 0.01
CA ASP A 73 -30.73 -2.41 0.12
C ASP A 73 -29.73 -3.24 0.92
N MET A 74 -30.14 -3.67 2.11
CA MET A 74 -29.31 -4.46 3.02
C MET A 74 -28.98 -5.85 2.46
N LEU A 75 -29.94 -6.49 1.78
CA LEU A 75 -29.70 -7.77 1.12
C LEU A 75 -28.67 -7.63 0.00
N ASP A 76 -28.71 -6.54 -0.76
CA ASP A 76 -27.77 -6.27 -1.84
C ASP A 76 -26.35 -6.02 -1.29
N ILE A 77 -26.20 -5.33 -0.16
CA ILE A 77 -24.90 -5.16 0.53
C ILE A 77 -24.31 -6.53 0.87
N PHE A 78 -25.09 -7.37 1.55
CA PHE A 78 -24.60 -8.66 2.05
C PHE A 78 -24.43 -9.70 0.93
N SER A 79 -25.18 -9.58 -0.17
CA SER A 79 -24.97 -10.42 -1.35
C SER A 79 -23.65 -10.06 -2.03
N ARG A 80 -23.34 -8.76 -2.19
CA ARG A 80 -22.03 -8.30 -2.67
C ARG A 80 -20.88 -8.67 -1.75
N PHE A 81 -21.09 -8.53 -0.44
CA PHE A 81 -20.10 -8.97 0.53
C PHE A 81 -19.78 -10.45 0.36
N SER A 82 -20.80 -11.27 0.06
CA SER A 82 -20.65 -12.72 -0.17
C SER A 82 -20.21 -13.09 -1.60
N GLY A 83 -19.84 -12.12 -2.45
CA GLY A 83 -19.31 -12.35 -3.80
C GLY A 83 -20.33 -12.40 -4.93
N PHE A 84 -21.60 -12.07 -4.69
CA PHE A 84 -22.67 -12.01 -5.70
C PHE A 84 -22.90 -10.58 -6.20
N ALA A 85 -23.55 -10.40 -7.36
CA ALA A 85 -23.79 -9.04 -7.88
C ALA A 85 -24.83 -8.26 -7.04
N ASP A 86 -25.93 -8.92 -6.67
CA ASP A 86 -27.01 -8.37 -5.85
C ASP A 86 -27.88 -9.50 -5.25
N TRP A 87 -28.95 -9.14 -4.53
CA TRP A 87 -29.86 -10.13 -3.94
C TRP A 87 -30.58 -11.01 -4.97
N ASP A 88 -30.93 -10.45 -6.13
CA ASP A 88 -31.64 -11.20 -7.17
C ASP A 88 -30.72 -12.23 -7.83
N ASP A 89 -29.47 -11.87 -8.08
CA ASP A 89 -28.40 -12.76 -8.54
C ASP A 89 -28.13 -13.90 -7.55
N PHE A 90 -27.99 -13.58 -6.26
CA PHE A 90 -27.83 -14.58 -5.21
C PHE A 90 -28.97 -15.60 -5.21
N ARG A 91 -30.23 -15.14 -5.27
CA ARG A 91 -31.39 -16.05 -5.30
C ARG A 91 -31.40 -16.92 -6.55
N PHE A 92 -30.99 -16.38 -7.70
CA PHE A 92 -30.95 -17.13 -8.95
C PHE A 92 -29.92 -18.26 -8.89
N GLN A 93 -28.71 -17.96 -8.40
CA GLN A 93 -27.65 -18.95 -8.26
C GLN A 93 -28.00 -20.02 -7.22
N ASN A 94 -28.52 -19.60 -6.05
CA ASN A 94 -28.93 -20.52 -4.99
C ASN A 94 -30.09 -21.45 -5.41
N ARG A 95 -30.97 -21.00 -6.31
CA ARG A 95 -32.02 -21.84 -6.92
C ARG A 95 -31.45 -22.86 -7.90
N SER A 96 -30.45 -22.46 -8.68
CA SER A 96 -29.79 -23.33 -9.66
C SER A 96 -29.11 -24.52 -8.98
N ASP A 97 -28.42 -24.26 -7.86
CA ASP A 97 -27.79 -25.31 -7.04
C ASP A 97 -28.83 -26.21 -6.35
N SER A 98 -29.99 -25.64 -5.97
CA SER A 98 -31.09 -26.39 -5.32
C SER A 98 -31.87 -27.29 -6.30
N GLU A 99 -32.02 -26.87 -7.57
CA GLU A 99 -32.69 -27.65 -8.61
C GLU A 99 -31.78 -28.76 -9.18
N GLU A 100 -30.46 -28.55 -9.25
CA GLU A 100 -29.51 -29.62 -9.62
C GLU A 100 -29.41 -30.74 -8.56
N LEU A 101 -29.68 -30.44 -7.29
CA LEU A 101 -29.70 -31.46 -6.22
C LEU A 101 -30.97 -32.35 -6.22
N LEU A 102 -32.04 -31.95 -6.91
CA LEU A 102 -33.28 -32.73 -7.02
C LEU A 102 -33.48 -33.39 -8.40
N ALA A 103 -32.60 -33.13 -9.36
CA ALA A 103 -32.67 -33.72 -10.70
C ALA A 103 -31.52 -34.71 -10.96
N LYS A 104 -31.46 -35.80 -10.19
CA LYS A 104 -30.78 -37.04 -10.63
C LYS A 104 -31.75 -38.20 -10.63
N ASP A 105 -32.41 -38.37 -11.77
CA ASP A 105 -32.40 -39.64 -12.49
C ASP A 105 -32.83 -39.42 -13.94
N GLY A 106 -31.84 -39.28 -14.82
CA GLY A 106 -32.05 -39.11 -16.25
C GLY A 106 -30.75 -39.26 -17.01
N LYS A 107 -30.40 -40.49 -17.38
CA LYS A 107 -29.27 -40.75 -18.28
C LYS A 107 -29.52 -40.07 -19.63
N LEU A 108 -28.75 -39.03 -19.96
CA LEU A 108 -28.78 -38.43 -21.29
C LEU A 108 -28.21 -39.39 -22.36
N PRO A 109 -28.75 -39.37 -23.59
CA PRO A 109 -28.37 -40.30 -24.66
C PRO A 109 -26.92 -40.11 -25.13
N LYS A 110 -26.23 -41.25 -25.34
CA LYS A 110 -24.76 -41.39 -25.60
C LYS A 110 -24.17 -40.53 -26.74
N SER A 111 -24.99 -39.96 -27.62
CA SER A 111 -24.57 -39.09 -28.74
C SER A 111 -24.32 -37.63 -28.29
N LYS A 112 -25.15 -37.09 -27.39
CA LYS A 112 -24.96 -35.73 -26.85
C LYS A 112 -23.89 -35.65 -25.76
N GLN A 113 -23.59 -36.76 -25.08
CA GLN A 113 -22.51 -36.84 -24.07
C GLN A 113 -21.11 -36.60 -24.66
N ARG A 114 -20.85 -37.04 -25.90
CA ARG A 114 -19.57 -36.77 -26.57
C ARG A 114 -19.42 -35.30 -26.96
N LEU A 115 -20.51 -34.66 -27.40
CA LEU A 115 -20.52 -33.26 -27.79
C LEU A 115 -20.39 -32.32 -26.57
N LEU A 116 -21.02 -32.68 -25.45
CA LEU A 116 -20.85 -32.01 -24.15
C LEU A 116 -19.44 -32.22 -23.58
N ALA A 117 -18.86 -33.42 -23.72
CA ALA A 117 -17.48 -33.67 -23.31
C ALA A 117 -16.48 -32.87 -24.14
N PHE A 118 -16.68 -32.74 -25.46
CA PHE A 118 -15.86 -31.88 -26.32
C PHE A 118 -16.03 -30.39 -25.96
N GLY A 119 -17.25 -29.95 -25.66
CA GLY A 119 -17.52 -28.58 -25.20
C GLY A 119 -16.85 -28.27 -23.86
N LEU A 120 -16.87 -29.20 -22.91
CA LEU A 120 -16.19 -29.07 -21.62
C LEU A 120 -14.66 -29.05 -21.76
N VAL A 121 -14.09 -29.86 -22.65
CA VAL A 121 -12.64 -29.82 -22.92
C VAL A 121 -12.25 -28.50 -23.58
N LEU A 122 -13.05 -28.01 -24.54
CA LEU A 122 -12.77 -26.75 -25.24
C LEU A 122 -12.94 -25.53 -24.31
N PHE A 123 -13.92 -25.58 -23.41
CA PHE A 123 -14.09 -24.60 -22.34
C PHE A 123 -12.94 -24.65 -21.33
N ALA A 124 -12.51 -25.84 -20.91
CA ALA A 124 -11.34 -25.99 -20.03
C ALA A 124 -10.07 -25.44 -20.68
N VAL A 125 -9.86 -25.68 -21.98
CA VAL A 125 -8.74 -25.09 -22.74
C VAL A 125 -8.87 -23.58 -22.82
N MET A 126 -10.07 -23.04 -23.08
CA MET A 126 -10.31 -21.60 -23.15
C MET A 126 -10.10 -20.92 -21.79
N VAL A 127 -10.53 -21.55 -20.70
CA VAL A 127 -10.27 -21.10 -19.31
C VAL A 127 -8.79 -21.16 -18.99
N THR A 128 -8.08 -22.21 -19.43
CA THR A 128 -6.63 -22.32 -19.21
C THR A 128 -5.88 -21.22 -19.97
N VAL A 129 -6.25 -20.95 -21.24
CA VAL A 129 -5.68 -19.86 -22.03
C VAL A 129 -6.00 -18.50 -21.42
N ALA A 130 -7.25 -18.28 -21.00
CA ALA A 130 -7.67 -17.07 -20.31
C ALA A 130 -6.89 -16.89 -19.00
N TYR A 131 -6.67 -17.95 -18.22
CA TYR A 131 -5.88 -17.91 -17.00
C TYR A 131 -4.41 -17.56 -17.28
N THR A 132 -3.82 -18.09 -18.36
CA THR A 132 -2.45 -17.70 -18.77
C THR A 132 -2.37 -16.25 -19.26
N PHE A 133 -3.44 -15.69 -19.82
CA PHE A 133 -3.52 -14.29 -20.24
C PHE A 133 -3.86 -13.32 -19.10
N TYR A 134 -4.64 -13.76 -18.12
CA TYR A 134 -4.99 -12.97 -16.92
C TYR A 134 -3.86 -12.93 -15.89
N LYS A 135 -2.86 -13.80 -16.02
CA LYS A 135 -1.61 -13.71 -15.27
C LYS A 135 -0.75 -12.54 -15.80
N LYS A 136 -1.32 -11.34 -15.79
CA LYS A 136 -0.59 -10.09 -15.95
C LYS A 136 0.19 -9.90 -14.65
N SER A 137 1.51 -9.92 -14.77
CA SER A 137 2.45 -9.87 -13.65
C SER A 137 2.00 -8.89 -12.56
N ASP A 138 1.74 -9.39 -11.36
CA ASP A 138 1.43 -8.56 -10.21
C ASP A 138 2.54 -7.51 -10.03
N PRO A 139 2.20 -6.23 -9.78
CA PRO A 139 3.19 -5.21 -9.50
C PRO A 139 4.00 -5.63 -8.26
N LYS A 140 5.32 -5.60 -8.36
CA LYS A 140 6.18 -5.86 -7.21
C LYS A 140 6.21 -4.61 -6.35
N THR A 141 5.64 -4.66 -5.16
CA THR A 141 5.83 -3.64 -4.12
C THR A 141 7.21 -3.80 -3.51
N ILE A 142 8.01 -2.73 -3.53
CA ILE A 142 9.35 -2.70 -2.96
C ILE A 142 9.36 -1.73 -1.77
N GLN A 143 9.89 -2.17 -0.63
CA GLN A 143 10.07 -1.36 0.56
C GLN A 143 11.51 -0.85 0.68
N ILE A 144 11.69 0.42 1.05
CA ILE A 144 12.99 1.03 1.30
C ILE A 144 13.22 1.12 2.81
N LYS A 145 14.30 0.49 3.27
CA LYS A 145 14.68 0.44 4.69
C LYS A 145 16.11 0.93 4.91
N ASN A 146 16.36 1.48 6.09
CA ASN A 146 17.70 1.84 6.52
C ASN A 146 18.53 0.56 6.74
N GLU A 147 19.76 0.52 6.20
CA GLU A 147 20.63 -0.65 6.30
C GLU A 147 20.98 -1.03 7.74
N PHE A 148 21.17 -0.05 8.63
CA PHE A 148 21.59 -0.27 10.00
C PHE A 148 20.42 -0.51 10.95
N THR A 149 19.38 0.33 10.90
CA THR A 149 18.24 0.22 11.83
C THR A 149 17.19 -0.78 11.36
N LYS A 150 17.18 -1.12 10.06
CA LYS A 150 16.13 -1.92 9.39
C LYS A 150 14.74 -1.28 9.42
N GLU A 151 14.64 0.00 9.82
CA GLU A 151 13.38 0.75 9.84
C GLU A 151 13.06 1.34 8.46
N PRO A 152 11.77 1.53 8.12
CA PRO A 152 11.35 2.21 6.89
C PRO A 152 11.85 3.65 6.83
N VAL A 153 12.31 4.08 5.64
CA VAL A 153 12.81 5.45 5.43
C VAL A 153 11.68 6.36 4.95
N GLN A 154 11.51 7.52 5.59
CA GLN A 154 10.41 8.45 5.29
C GLN A 154 10.39 8.83 3.80
N ALA A 155 9.23 8.68 3.16
CA ALA A 155 9.05 8.98 1.73
C ALA A 155 9.45 10.40 1.33
N VAL A 156 9.27 11.37 2.23
CA VAL A 156 9.62 12.79 2.02
C VAL A 156 11.13 13.03 1.85
N GLU A 157 11.95 12.05 2.21
CA GLU A 157 13.42 12.07 2.15
C GLU A 157 13.97 11.32 0.93
N LEU A 158 13.12 10.76 0.08
CA LEU A 158 13.51 9.88 -1.02
C LEU A 158 13.04 10.43 -2.37
N GLN A 159 13.90 10.31 -3.38
CA GLN A 159 13.56 10.47 -4.79
C GLN A 159 13.87 9.15 -5.49
N VAL A 160 12.84 8.48 -6.01
CA VAL A 160 13.00 7.18 -6.65
C VAL A 160 12.73 7.33 -8.14
N PHE A 161 13.66 6.82 -8.95
CA PHE A 161 13.56 6.83 -10.40
C PHE A 161 13.60 5.41 -10.94
N LYS A 162 12.70 5.11 -11.87
CA LYS A 162 12.80 3.91 -12.72
C LYS A 162 13.51 4.27 -14.01
N VAL A 163 14.41 3.40 -14.46
CA VAL A 163 15.10 3.54 -15.74
C VAL A 163 14.54 2.51 -16.72
N SER A 164 13.98 3.00 -17.82
CA SER A 164 13.51 2.18 -18.94
C SER A 164 13.99 2.82 -20.23
N LYS A 165 14.76 2.07 -21.04
CA LYS A 165 15.31 2.55 -22.32
C LYS A 165 16.07 3.88 -22.19
N ASP A 166 16.93 3.99 -21.18
CA ASP A 166 17.77 5.16 -20.86
C ASP A 166 17.04 6.45 -20.43
N GLU A 167 15.72 6.42 -20.21
CA GLU A 167 14.98 7.53 -19.61
C GLU A 167 14.79 7.32 -18.09
N LYS A 168 15.12 8.35 -17.30
CA LYS A 168 14.80 8.42 -15.85
C LYS A 168 13.36 8.89 -15.67
N ILE A 169 12.48 8.02 -15.18
CA ILE A 169 11.08 8.33 -14.90
C ILE A 169 10.89 8.38 -13.38
N PRO A 170 10.40 9.49 -12.79
CA PRO A 170 10.16 9.57 -11.35
C PRO A 170 9.04 8.62 -10.93
N VAL A 171 9.17 8.05 -9.74
CA VAL A 171 8.19 7.16 -9.11
C VAL A 171 7.77 7.77 -7.78
N ASP A 172 6.46 7.89 -7.58
CA ASP A 172 5.91 8.36 -6.31
C ASP A 172 6.13 7.30 -5.24
N VAL A 173 6.74 7.72 -4.13
CA VAL A 173 6.96 6.88 -2.95
C VAL A 173 5.89 7.22 -1.93
N GLU A 174 5.07 6.24 -1.58
CA GLU A 174 4.11 6.36 -0.49
C GLU A 174 4.52 5.44 0.66
N ASN A 175 4.61 5.98 1.88
CA ASN A 175 4.94 5.21 3.08
C ASN A 175 6.21 4.32 2.95
N SER A 176 7.26 4.84 2.31
CA SER A 176 8.54 4.11 2.09
C SER A 176 8.44 2.93 1.11
N SER A 177 7.32 2.82 0.39
CA SER A 177 7.06 1.76 -0.58
C SER A 177 6.70 2.35 -1.93
N PHE A 178 7.04 1.63 -3.00
CA PHE A 178 6.67 2.01 -4.36
C PHE A 178 6.40 0.76 -5.20
N GLU A 179 5.49 0.90 -6.17
CA GLU A 179 5.17 -0.17 -7.11
C GLU A 179 6.06 -0.09 -8.33
N VAL A 180 6.58 -1.24 -8.75
CA VAL A 180 7.43 -1.33 -9.94
C VAL A 180 6.85 -2.32 -10.94
N ASP A 181 6.61 -1.81 -12.14
CA ASP A 181 6.30 -2.64 -13.31
C ASP A 181 7.53 -3.48 -13.68
N THR A 182 7.30 -4.76 -13.96
CA THR A 182 8.32 -5.76 -14.32
C THR A 182 9.09 -5.44 -15.61
N ASN A 183 8.71 -4.38 -16.33
CA ASN A 183 9.35 -3.92 -17.58
C ASN A 183 10.48 -2.91 -17.39
N SER A 184 10.75 -2.46 -16.17
CA SER A 184 11.84 -1.51 -15.90
C SER A 184 13.15 -2.27 -15.66
N GLU A 185 14.29 -1.72 -16.10
CA GLU A 185 15.59 -2.40 -16.02
C GLU A 185 16.31 -2.11 -14.71
N LYS A 186 16.28 -0.85 -14.26
CA LYS A 186 16.96 -0.39 -13.04
C LYS A 186 16.11 0.57 -12.23
N ILE A 187 16.34 0.59 -10.93
CA ILE A 187 15.83 1.58 -9.99
C ILE A 187 17.02 2.37 -9.45
N ILE A 188 16.89 3.69 -9.43
CA ILE A 188 17.84 4.60 -8.80
C ILE A 188 17.12 5.27 -7.63
N ILE A 189 17.67 5.12 -6.44
CA ILE A 189 17.18 5.77 -5.22
C ILE A 189 18.16 6.87 -4.87
N GLU A 190 17.70 8.11 -4.91
CA GLU A 190 18.45 9.31 -4.55
C GLU A 190 17.87 9.91 -3.27
N SER A 191 18.72 10.43 -2.40
CA SER A 191 18.32 11.07 -1.14
C SER A 191 19.36 12.09 -0.70
N PRO A 192 18.96 13.23 -0.11
CA PRO A 192 19.92 14.14 0.52
C PRO A 192 20.59 13.57 1.77
N TYR A 193 20.14 12.41 2.27
CA TYR A 193 20.49 11.86 3.58
C TYR A 193 21.07 10.44 3.52
N PHE A 194 20.87 9.73 2.41
CA PHE A 194 21.30 8.35 2.20
C PHE A 194 22.14 8.26 0.94
N GLU A 195 23.06 7.30 0.89
CA GLU A 195 23.87 7.02 -0.29
C GLU A 195 22.98 6.63 -1.48
N THR A 196 23.29 7.17 -2.67
CA THR A 196 22.59 6.82 -3.90
C THR A 196 22.72 5.32 -4.16
N LYS A 197 21.60 4.65 -4.39
CA LYS A 197 21.57 3.21 -4.63
C LYS A 197 20.93 2.86 -5.95
N GLU A 198 21.67 2.18 -6.80
CA GLU A 198 21.18 1.59 -8.05
C GLU A 198 20.91 0.10 -7.86
N VAL A 199 19.73 -0.37 -8.24
CA VAL A 199 19.35 -1.78 -8.12
C VAL A 199 18.67 -2.28 -9.40
N GLU A 200 19.10 -3.43 -9.90
CA GLU A 200 18.47 -4.12 -11.03
C GLU A 200 17.20 -4.84 -10.58
N ILE A 201 16.05 -4.52 -11.19
CA ILE A 201 14.73 -5.04 -10.79
C ILE A 201 14.65 -6.58 -10.87
N SER A 202 15.41 -7.19 -11.79
CA SER A 202 15.49 -8.64 -11.93
C SER A 202 16.13 -9.35 -10.74
N LYS A 203 16.95 -8.65 -9.94
CA LYS A 203 17.69 -9.19 -8.79
C LYS A 203 17.20 -8.66 -7.45
N THR A 204 16.25 -7.73 -7.46
CA THR A 204 15.72 -7.10 -6.25
C THR A 204 14.62 -7.96 -5.62
N ASP A 205 14.83 -8.28 -4.34
CA ASP A 205 13.78 -8.80 -3.45
C ASP A 205 12.78 -7.69 -3.09
N GLN A 206 11.74 -8.00 -2.30
CA GLN A 206 10.74 -7.00 -1.86
C GLN A 206 11.32 -5.88 -0.98
N GLU A 207 12.62 -5.93 -0.62
CA GLU A 207 13.27 -4.97 0.27
C GLU A 207 14.58 -4.43 -0.32
N ILE A 208 14.72 -3.09 -0.31
CA ILE A 208 15.97 -2.39 -0.63
C ILE A 208 16.51 -1.72 0.63
N LEU A 209 17.70 -2.14 1.04
CA LEU A 209 18.44 -1.52 2.13
C LEU A 209 19.30 -0.36 1.62
N ILE A 210 19.08 0.86 2.13
CA ILE A 210 19.91 2.03 1.80
C ILE A 210 20.75 2.46 3.00
N LYS A 211 21.99 2.85 2.73
CA LYS A 211 22.96 3.24 3.74
C LYS A 211 22.85 4.75 4.02
N PRO A 212 22.71 5.19 5.28
CA PRO A 212 22.83 6.59 5.64
C PRO A 212 24.18 7.17 5.22
N GLU A 213 24.19 8.39 4.69
CA GLU A 213 25.42 9.13 4.44
C GLU A 213 25.85 9.84 5.74
N ASP A 214 27.07 9.57 6.19
CA ASP A 214 27.55 9.95 7.53
C ASP A 214 27.52 11.47 7.77
N TYR A 215 27.97 12.28 6.83
CA TYR A 215 28.03 13.75 6.96
C TYR A 215 26.67 14.42 6.72
N ALA A 216 25.85 13.89 5.83
CA ALA A 216 24.47 14.31 5.64
C ALA A 216 23.64 14.04 6.90
N MET A 217 23.86 12.91 7.57
CA MET A 217 23.24 12.60 8.87
C MET A 217 23.68 13.57 9.95
N VAL A 218 24.98 13.90 10.03
CA VAL A 218 25.49 14.90 10.96
C VAL A 218 24.83 16.25 10.71
N LEU A 219 24.74 16.67 9.44
CA LEU A 219 24.11 17.92 9.05
C LEU A 219 22.61 17.95 9.40
N LYS A 220 21.88 16.88 9.08
CA LYS A 220 20.46 16.70 9.44
C LYS A 220 20.26 16.89 10.95
N ASN A 221 21.12 16.26 11.74
CA ASN A 221 21.09 16.37 13.20
C ASN A 221 21.37 17.80 13.68
N PHE A 222 22.31 18.51 13.05
CA PHE A 222 22.58 19.90 13.42
C PHE A 222 21.38 20.81 13.12
N ILE A 223 20.76 20.72 11.95
CA ILE A 223 19.58 21.55 11.62
C ILE A 223 18.48 21.45 12.69
N HIS A 224 18.27 20.27 13.28
CA HIS A 224 17.14 19.99 14.18
C HIS A 224 17.48 19.90 15.67
N SER A 225 18.77 19.94 16.06
CA SER A 225 19.20 19.80 17.46
C SER A 225 19.39 21.14 18.18
N ASP A 226 19.14 21.14 19.49
CA ASP A 226 19.41 22.27 20.37
C ASP A 226 20.90 22.53 20.59
N LEU A 227 21.23 23.78 20.94
CA LEU A 227 22.57 24.22 21.26
C LEU A 227 23.04 23.62 22.60
N LYS A 228 23.74 22.49 22.57
CA LYS A 228 24.36 21.89 23.77
C LYS A 228 25.87 22.11 23.85
N ASP A 229 26.58 22.00 22.73
CA ASP A 229 28.04 22.05 22.67
C ASP A 229 28.49 22.75 21.38
N TRP A 230 28.65 24.07 21.45
CA TRP A 230 28.90 24.94 20.29
C TRP A 230 30.30 24.75 19.69
N GLU A 231 31.29 24.44 20.52
CA GLU A 231 32.69 24.32 20.13
C GLU A 231 32.92 23.03 19.33
N ASN A 232 32.41 21.90 19.84
CA ASN A 232 32.42 20.61 19.15
C ASN A 232 31.60 20.65 17.85
N ARG A 233 30.49 21.41 17.84
CA ARG A 233 29.66 21.61 16.66
C ARG A 233 30.41 22.38 15.58
N LYS A 234 31.12 23.46 15.95
CA LYS A 234 31.97 24.21 15.02
C LYS A 234 33.07 23.31 14.45
N GLU A 235 33.80 22.58 15.29
CA GLU A 235 34.87 21.68 14.83
C GLU A 235 34.36 20.61 13.86
N LYS A 236 33.16 20.05 14.09
CA LYS A 236 32.55 19.08 13.19
C LYS A 236 32.10 19.70 11.87
N LEU A 237 31.49 20.89 11.91
CA LEU A 237 31.10 21.61 10.70
C LEU A 237 32.31 21.90 9.81
N GLU A 238 33.44 22.30 10.39
CA GLU A 238 34.68 22.52 9.65
C GLU A 238 35.21 21.26 8.95
N LYS A 239 34.99 20.08 9.54
CA LYS A 239 35.42 18.81 8.94
C LYS A 239 34.51 18.37 7.80
N ILE A 240 33.19 18.52 7.97
CA ILE A 240 32.21 17.99 7.00
C ILE A 240 31.94 18.95 5.83
N LEU A 241 32.09 20.27 6.02
CA LEU A 241 31.82 21.26 4.98
C LEU A 241 33.11 21.62 4.23
N SER A 242 33.04 21.57 2.90
CA SER A 242 34.14 21.95 2.02
C SER A 242 34.39 23.46 2.05
N GLU A 243 35.63 23.87 1.83
CA GLU A 243 36.02 25.30 1.76
C GLU A 243 35.28 26.05 0.65
N ASP A 244 34.97 25.37 -0.45
CA ASP A 244 34.23 25.86 -1.61
C ASP A 244 32.72 25.56 -1.53
N LEU A 245 32.18 25.40 -0.31
CA LEU A 245 30.75 25.11 -0.13
C LEU A 245 29.87 26.21 -0.74
N GLU A 246 28.95 25.77 -1.59
CA GLU A 246 27.85 26.58 -2.12
C GLU A 246 26.51 26.11 -1.55
N VAL A 247 25.76 27.01 -0.93
CA VAL A 247 24.41 26.72 -0.42
C VAL A 247 23.39 27.61 -1.09
N ILE A 248 22.37 26.99 -1.68
CA ILE A 248 21.20 27.69 -2.25
C ILE A 248 20.02 27.53 -1.29
N LEU A 249 19.62 28.61 -0.64
CA LEU A 249 18.49 28.66 0.28
C LEU A 249 17.28 29.28 -0.43
N MET A 250 16.29 28.47 -0.77
CA MET A 250 15.04 28.95 -1.38
C MET A 250 14.13 29.55 -0.30
N LEU A 251 13.82 30.83 -0.48
CA LEU A 251 12.94 31.59 0.41
C LEU A 251 11.47 31.21 0.15
N LYS A 252 10.62 31.44 1.14
CA LYS A 252 9.18 31.20 1.02
C LYS A 252 8.52 32.14 -0.01
N GLU A 253 7.31 31.78 -0.44
CA GLU A 253 6.43 32.68 -1.21
C GLU A 253 7.04 33.22 -2.52
N ASN A 254 7.92 32.44 -3.16
CA ASN A 254 8.65 32.85 -4.37
C ASN A 254 9.49 34.12 -4.19
N LEU A 255 9.94 34.42 -2.96
CA LEU A 255 10.81 35.56 -2.66
C LEU A 255 12.24 35.42 -3.23
N GLY A 256 12.52 34.32 -3.94
CA GLY A 256 13.80 34.04 -4.58
C GLY A 256 14.66 33.06 -3.79
N ALA A 257 15.98 33.16 -3.96
CA ALA A 257 16.96 32.34 -3.27
C ALA A 257 18.11 33.19 -2.73
N GLU A 258 18.59 32.82 -1.55
CA GLU A 258 19.80 33.35 -0.92
C GLU A 258 20.95 32.36 -1.19
N TYR A 259 22.11 32.87 -1.58
CA TYR A 259 23.32 32.06 -1.72
C TYR A 259 24.17 32.26 -0.47
N LEU A 260 24.57 31.17 0.18
CA LEU A 260 25.42 31.21 1.36
C LEU A 260 26.73 30.46 1.09
N ASN A 261 27.83 31.03 1.58
CA ASN A 261 29.11 30.34 1.62
C ASN A 261 29.26 29.49 2.90
N LYS A 262 30.40 28.78 3.03
CA LYS A 262 30.73 27.97 4.20
C LYS A 262 30.55 28.70 5.52
N GLU A 263 31.07 29.92 5.65
CA GLU A 263 31.06 30.68 6.92
C GLU A 263 29.64 31.09 7.31
N GLU A 264 28.88 31.64 6.36
CA GLU A 264 27.50 32.10 6.59
C GLU A 264 26.58 30.95 6.96
N PHE A 265 26.67 29.82 6.24
CA PHE A 265 25.87 28.65 6.51
C PHE A 265 26.26 27.99 7.85
N SER A 266 27.57 27.84 8.11
CA SER A 266 28.06 27.33 9.39
C SER A 266 27.60 28.20 10.55
N GLY A 267 27.59 29.52 10.40
CA GLY A 267 27.07 30.45 11.40
C GLY A 267 25.61 30.18 11.76
N LYS A 268 24.74 30.01 10.75
CA LYS A 268 23.31 29.67 10.97
C LYS A 268 23.16 28.31 11.66
N LEU A 269 24.03 27.35 11.35
CA LEU A 269 24.01 26.05 12.01
C LEU A 269 24.61 26.07 13.41
N ILE A 270 25.64 26.85 13.70
CA ILE A 270 26.21 26.91 15.05
C ILE A 270 25.19 27.49 16.02
N VAL A 271 24.45 28.53 15.61
CA VAL A 271 23.39 29.16 16.41
C VAL A 271 22.05 29.03 15.68
N PRO A 272 21.38 27.86 15.78
CA PRO A 272 20.18 27.58 14.99
C PRO A 272 19.01 28.47 15.43
N THR A 273 18.50 29.27 14.49
CA THR A 273 17.29 30.09 14.65
C THR A 273 16.02 29.28 14.39
N SER A 274 14.85 29.88 14.67
CA SER A 274 13.55 29.30 14.31
C SER A 274 13.39 29.06 12.81
N GLU A 275 14.04 29.86 11.97
CA GLU A 275 14.09 29.66 10.52
C GLU A 275 15.04 28.52 10.14
N THR A 276 16.20 28.42 10.79
CA THR A 276 17.16 27.34 10.56
C THR A 276 16.51 25.98 10.79
N ARG A 277 15.68 25.84 11.83
CA ARG A 277 14.96 24.59 12.13
C ARG A 277 13.87 24.22 11.12
N LYS A 278 13.49 25.15 10.24
CA LYS A 278 12.51 24.92 9.16
C LYS A 278 13.19 24.62 7.82
N MET A 279 14.53 24.57 7.79
CA MET A 279 15.28 24.22 6.60
C MET A 279 15.10 22.73 6.28
N LYS A 280 14.60 22.46 5.08
CA LYS A 280 14.55 21.13 4.48
C LYS A 280 15.60 21.03 3.39
N ILE A 281 16.56 20.12 3.56
CA ILE A 281 17.55 19.81 2.51
C ILE A 281 16.84 19.07 1.37
N LEU A 282 16.98 19.59 0.15
CA LEU A 282 16.43 19.01 -1.08
C LEU A 282 17.47 18.23 -1.87
N ASN A 283 18.70 18.76 -1.91
CA ASN A 283 19.83 18.12 -2.56
C ASN A 283 21.10 18.40 -1.75
N LEU A 284 22.03 17.46 -1.76
CA LEU A 284 23.33 17.54 -1.10
C LEU A 284 24.34 16.77 -1.95
N GLU A 285 25.45 17.42 -2.28
CA GLU A 285 26.53 16.82 -3.05
C GLU A 285 27.81 16.85 -2.22
N THR A 286 28.67 15.85 -2.47
CA THR A 286 29.96 15.71 -1.80
C THR A 286 31.09 15.65 -2.82
N ASN A 287 32.26 16.15 -2.43
CA ASN A 287 33.47 16.08 -3.22
C ASN A 287 34.22 14.74 -3.04
N ASP A 288 35.34 14.57 -3.73
CA ASP A 288 36.18 13.34 -3.65
C ASP A 288 36.70 13.05 -2.23
N LYS A 289 36.77 14.06 -1.37
CA LYS A 289 37.16 13.94 0.06
C LYS A 289 35.96 13.64 0.96
N LYS A 290 34.79 13.39 0.38
CA LYS A 290 33.49 13.23 1.03
C LYS A 290 32.99 14.45 1.79
N GLN A 291 33.60 15.63 1.59
CA GLN A 291 33.11 16.86 2.20
C GLN A 291 31.95 17.41 1.38
N ILE A 292 30.97 18.01 2.05
CA ILE A 292 29.81 18.63 1.42
C ILE A 292 30.25 19.90 0.71
N ASN A 293 30.07 19.97 -0.60
CA ASN A 293 30.45 21.11 -1.43
C ASN A 293 29.25 21.83 -2.07
N PHE A 294 28.07 21.19 -2.11
CA PHE A 294 26.84 21.84 -2.56
C PHE A 294 25.63 21.41 -1.74
N ILE A 295 24.77 22.36 -1.37
CA ILE A 295 23.51 22.09 -0.66
C ILE A 295 22.39 22.95 -1.25
N ARG A 296 21.26 22.32 -1.59
CA ARG A 296 20.01 23.02 -1.92
C ARG A 296 19.00 22.85 -0.79
N ILE A 297 18.48 23.95 -0.27
CA ILE A 297 17.59 23.99 0.89
C ILE A 297 16.29 24.72 0.53
N GLN A 298 15.18 24.25 1.10
CA GLN A 298 13.89 24.94 1.09
C GLN A 298 13.47 25.27 2.53
N ILE A 299 12.97 26.49 2.76
CA ILE A 299 12.38 26.86 4.05
C ILE A 299 10.89 26.47 4.08
N LEU A 300 10.48 25.63 5.04
CA LEU A 300 9.09 25.19 5.25
C LEU A 300 8.26 26.17 6.08
#